data_AF-A0A2H6FSC5-F1
#
_entry.id   AF-A0A2H6FSC5-F1
#
_cell.length_a   1.000
_cell.length_b   1.000
_cell.length_c   1.000
_cell.angle_alpha   90.00
_cell.angle_beta   90.00
_cell.angle_gamma   90.00
#
_symmetry.space_group_name_H-M   'P 1'
#
loop_
_entity.id
_entity.type
_entity.pdbx_description
1 polymer ?
#
loop_
_entity_poly.entity_id
_entity_poly.type
_entity_poly.pdbx_seq_one_letter_code
_entity_poly.pdbx_strand_id
1 'polypeptide(L)'
;MGVSFKQANFLLPEDLLNELRKSVPKGQQSRVVAESLRMELRRMKLERALQSSFGAWKHEKHPELKKGSRAFIRAIRKSTRSTRTK
;
A
#
# COMPACT_ATOMS: atom_id res chain seq x y z
N MET A 1 11.84 0.51 20.15
CA MET A 1 12.91 0.73 19.16
C MET A 1 12.83 2.19 18.71
N GLY A 2 13.83 3.01 19.01
CA GLY A 2 13.87 4.41 18.59
C GLY A 2 14.11 4.53 17.09
N VAL A 3 13.43 5.49 16.45
CA VAL A 3 13.62 5.77 15.02
C VAL A 3 14.99 6.46 14.87
N SER A 4 15.92 5.86 14.12
CA SER A 4 17.18 6.54 13.79
C SER A 4 16.99 7.43 12.57
N PHE A 5 17.47 8.67 12.66
CA PHE A 5 17.42 9.63 11.58
C PHE A 5 18.78 9.71 10.90
N LYS A 6 18.80 9.65 9.56
CA LYS A 6 20.00 9.94 8.74
C LYS A 6 19.70 11.12 7.85
N GLN A 7 20.65 12.05 7.74
CA GLN A 7 20.56 13.16 6.81
C GLN A 7 20.72 12.65 5.37
N ALA A 8 19.85 13.10 4.48
CA ALA A 8 19.95 12.82 3.06
C ALA A 8 20.20 14.14 2.32
N ASN A 9 21.20 14.15 1.45
CA ASN A 9 21.56 15.33 0.66
C ASN A 9 20.83 15.25 -0.68
N PHE A 10 19.67 15.90 -0.77
CA PHE A 10 18.95 16.08 -2.03
C PHE A 10 18.52 17.53 -2.16
N LEU A 11 18.47 18.02 -3.40
CA LEU A 11 18.04 19.37 -3.71
C LEU A 11 16.52 19.40 -3.81
N LEU A 12 15.91 20.40 -3.18
CA LEU A 12 14.50 20.70 -3.31
C LEU A 12 14.33 22.04 -4.04
N PRO A 13 13.34 22.16 -4.92
CA PRO A 13 12.97 23.44 -5.53
C PRO A 13 12.68 24.49 -4.45
N GLU A 14 13.13 25.73 -4.69
CA GLU A 14 13.03 26.82 -3.71
C GLU A 14 11.57 27.23 -3.45
N ASP A 15 10.76 27.25 -4.50
CA ASP A 15 9.31 27.47 -4.47
C ASP A 15 8.61 26.48 -3.55
N LEU A 16 8.91 25.18 -3.71
CA LEU A 16 8.34 24.12 -2.88
C LEU A 16 8.76 24.24 -1.41
N LEU A 17 10.02 24.59 -1.15
CA LEU A 17 10.53 24.79 0.20
C LEU A 17 9.84 25.98 0.88
N ASN A 18 9.62 27.06 0.13
CA ASN A 18 8.93 28.25 0.61
C ASN A 18 7.46 27.97 0.91
N GLU A 19 6.77 27.18 0.08
CA GLU A 19 5.40 26.73 0.34
C GLU A 19 5.33 25.85 1.59
N LEU A 20 6.25 24.90 1.75
CA LEU A 20 6.34 24.05 2.94
C LEU A 20 6.54 24.87 4.22
N ARG A 21 7.40 25.90 4.16
CA ARG A 21 7.65 26.80 5.30
C ARG A 21 6.44 27.67 5.65
N LYS A 22 5.62 28.04 4.67
CA LYS A 22 4.39 28.82 4.88
C LYS A 22 3.26 27.95 5.45
N SER A 23 3.15 26.70 5.00
CA SER A 23 2.06 25.80 5.36
C SER A 23 2.32 24.99 6.64
N VAL A 24 3.59 24.67 6.95
CA VAL A 24 3.95 23.76 8.05
C VAL A 24 4.82 24.45 9.11
N PRO A 25 4.43 24.38 10.40
CA PRO A 25 5.22 24.92 11.51
C PRO A 25 6.65 24.38 11.57
N LYS A 26 7.57 25.22 12.06
CA LYS A 26 8.97 24.83 12.30
C LYS A 26 9.01 23.60 13.24
N GLY A 27 9.78 22.57 12.86
CA GLY A 27 9.90 21.31 13.61
C GLY A 27 8.98 20.17 13.13
N GLN A 28 7.91 20.46 12.37
CA GLN A 28 7.06 19.42 11.77
C GLN A 28 7.38 19.15 10.29
N GLN A 29 8.18 20.01 9.67
CA GLN A 29 8.53 19.94 8.25
C GLN A 29 9.20 18.61 7.87
N SER A 30 10.14 18.12 8.67
CA SER A 30 10.81 16.84 8.42
C SER A 30 9.84 15.65 8.49
N ARG A 31 8.85 15.72 9.38
CA ARG A 31 7.81 14.69 9.51
C ARG A 31 6.90 14.69 8.28
N VAL A 32 6.43 15.86 7.85
CA VAL A 32 5.57 15.99 6.66
C VAL A 32 6.29 15.48 5.42
N VAL A 33 7.54 15.89 5.21
CA VAL A 33 8.34 15.42 4.07
C VAL A 33 8.54 13.89 4.12
N ALA A 34 8.84 13.33 5.29
CA ALA A 34 9.00 11.88 5.44
C ALA A 34 7.70 11.10 5.21
N GLU A 35 6.55 11.63 5.65
CA GLU A 35 5.23 11.03 5.42
C GLU A 35 4.86 11.07 3.93
N SER A 36 5.04 12.22 3.26
CA SER A 36 4.80 12.37 1.83
C SER A 36 5.68 11.44 0.99
N LEU A 37 6.99 11.38 1.27
CA LEU A 37 7.91 10.45 0.61
C LEU A 37 7.50 8.99 0.82
N ARG A 38 7.06 8.63 2.03
CA ARG A 38 6.59 7.27 2.32
C ARG A 38 5.32 6.94 1.53
N MET A 39 4.39 7.87 1.38
CA MET A 39 3.19 7.67 0.57
C MET A 39 3.55 7.47 -0.89
N GLU A 40 4.43 8.29 -1.44
CA GLU A 40 4.82 8.23 -2.84
C GLU A 40 5.56 6.91 -3.17
N LEU A 41 6.50 6.50 -2.31
CA LEU A 41 7.18 5.21 -2.46
C LEU A 41 6.20 4.02 -2.40
N ARG A 42 5.19 4.08 -1.53
CA ARG A 42 4.15 3.05 -1.46
C ARG A 42 3.32 3.00 -2.72
N ARG A 43 2.95 4.17 -3.28
CA ARG A 43 2.22 4.27 -4.54
C ARG A 43 3.01 3.63 -5.68
N MET A 44 4.28 4.01 -5.86
CA MET A 44 5.14 3.42 -6.88
C MET A 44 5.28 1.89 -6.73
N LYS A 45 5.40 1.41 -5.48
CA LYS A 45 5.46 -0.03 -5.20
C LYS A 45 4.16 -0.74 -5.58
N LEU A 46 3.02 -0.12 -5.27
CA LEU A 46 1.71 -0.66 -5.64
C LEU A 46 1.53 -0.72 -7.16
N GLU A 47 1.86 0.35 -7.87
CA GLU A 47 1.77 0.41 -9.34
C GLU A 47 2.62 -0.69 -9.99
N ARG A 48 3.86 -0.87 -9.54
CA ARG A 48 4.72 -1.97 -9.99
C ARG A 48 4.12 -3.34 -9.70
N ALA A 49 3.58 -3.53 -8.49
CA ALA A 49 2.94 -4.79 -8.11
C ALA A 49 1.71 -5.09 -8.95
N LEU A 50 0.88 -4.08 -9.26
CA LEU A 50 -0.28 -4.22 -10.13
C LEU A 50 0.14 -4.60 -11.56
N GLN A 51 1.16 -3.95 -12.11
CA GLN A 51 1.70 -4.29 -13.42
C GLN A 51 2.27 -5.72 -13.45
N SER A 52 3.04 -6.11 -12.44
CA SER A 52 3.64 -7.45 -12.37
C SER A 52 2.63 -8.56 -12.10
N SER A 53 1.57 -8.26 -11.36
CA SER A 53 0.51 -9.21 -11.01
C SER A 53 -0.62 -9.23 -12.04
N PHE A 54 -0.61 -8.34 -13.02
CA PHE A 54 -1.58 -8.33 -14.12
C PHE A 54 -1.48 -9.67 -14.88
N GLY A 55 -2.57 -10.43 -14.86
CA GLY A 55 -2.59 -11.78 -15.45
C GLY A 55 -1.94 -12.87 -14.61
N ALA A 56 -1.61 -12.63 -13.34
CA ALA A 56 -1.20 -13.68 -12.40
C ALA A 56 -2.36 -14.67 -12.13
N TRP A 57 -3.61 -14.18 -12.16
CA TRP A 57 -4.80 -15.03 -12.11
C TRP A 57 -5.16 -15.54 -13.51
N LYS A 58 -4.57 -16.66 -13.90
CA LYS A 58 -4.99 -17.45 -15.06
C LYS A 58 -5.77 -18.69 -14.59
N HIS A 59 -6.81 -19.05 -15.33
CA HIS A 59 -7.61 -20.25 -15.06
C HIS A 59 -6.80 -21.54 -15.08
N GLU A 60 -5.71 -21.57 -15.86
CA GLU A 60 -4.75 -22.68 -15.92
C GLU A 60 -3.98 -22.86 -14.60
N LYS A 61 -3.64 -21.76 -13.92
CA LYS A 61 -2.91 -21.77 -12.65
C LYS A 61 -3.83 -21.87 -11.43
N HIS A 62 -5.08 -21.44 -11.58
CA HIS A 62 -6.08 -21.38 -10.50
C HIS A 62 -7.47 -21.87 -10.97
N PRO A 63 -7.65 -23.18 -11.18
CA PRO A 63 -8.94 -23.77 -11.58
C PRO A 63 -10.05 -23.54 -10.53
N GLU A 64 -9.69 -23.41 -9.25
CA GLU A 64 -10.59 -23.13 -8.13
C GLU A 64 -11.28 -21.76 -8.24
N LEU A 65 -10.66 -20.82 -8.96
CA LEU A 65 -11.19 -19.48 -9.20
C LEU A 65 -11.98 -19.37 -10.52
N LYS A 66 -12.12 -20.47 -11.28
CA LYS A 66 -12.79 -20.48 -12.59
C LYS A 66 -14.27 -20.06 -12.52
N LYS A 67 -14.96 -20.34 -11.42
CA LYS A 67 -16.36 -19.93 -11.18
C LYS A 67 -16.48 -18.49 -10.66
N GLY A 68 -15.38 -17.74 -10.67
CA GLY A 68 -15.28 -16.38 -10.16
C GLY A 68 -14.95 -16.31 -8.66
N SER A 69 -14.29 -15.22 -8.28
CA SER A 69 -13.85 -14.94 -6.91
C SER A 69 -14.99 -14.97 -5.89
N ARG A 70 -16.20 -14.53 -6.27
CA ARG A 70 -17.38 -14.57 -5.39
C ARG A 70 -17.81 -15.99 -5.03
N ALA A 71 -17.80 -16.92 -5.98
CA ALA A 71 -18.14 -18.32 -5.73
C ALA A 71 -17.08 -19.00 -4.86
N PHE A 72 -15.81 -18.71 -5.10
CA PHE A 72 -14.68 -19.19 -4.31
C PHE A 72 -14.75 -18.70 -2.85
N ILE A 73 -14.94 -17.39 -2.63
CA ILE A 73 -15.08 -16.82 -1.28
C ILE A 73 -16.29 -17.42 -0.56
N ARG A 74 -17.41 -17.65 -1.27
CA ARG A 74 -18.60 -18.31 -0.69
C ARG A 74 -18.32 -19.76 -0.30
N ALA A 75 -17.53 -20.50 -1.07
CA ALA A 75 -17.10 -21.85 -0.73
C ALA A 75 -16.20 -21.87 0.52
N ILE A 76 -15.24 -20.94 0.62
CA ILE A 76 -14.39 -20.78 1.83
C ILE A 76 -15.26 -20.44 3.05
N ARG A 77 -16.17 -19.48 2.93
CA ARG A 77 -17.03 -19.03 4.04
C ARG A 77 -18.05 -20.09 4.48
N LYS A 78 -18.29 -21.14 3.70
CA LYS A 78 -19.30 -22.16 4.00
C LYS A 78 -18.87 -23.16 5.08
N SER A 79 -17.68 -23.07 5.67
CA SER A 79 -17.27 -23.94 6.78
C SER A 79 -16.73 -23.16 7.97
N THR A 80 -17.60 -22.93 8.95
CA THR A 80 -17.30 -22.82 10.41
C THR A 80 -18.56 -22.63 11.26
N ARG A 81 -19.73 -22.38 10.65
CA ARG A 81 -20.98 -22.07 11.38
C ARG A 81 -22.06 -23.17 11.37
N SER A 82 -21.78 -24.38 10.86
CA SER A 82 -22.78 -25.47 10.82
C SER A 82 -22.45 -26.74 11.61
N THR A 83 -21.58 -26.66 12.63
CA THR A 83 -21.47 -27.73 13.64
C THR A 83 -21.99 -27.22 14.99
N ARG A 84 -23.28 -26.90 15.01
CA ARG A 84 -24.08 -27.04 16.23
C ARG A 84 -25.31 -27.85 15.85
N THR A 85 -25.08 -29.12 15.55
CA THR A 85 -26.12 -30.15 15.53
C THR A 85 -26.71 -30.25 16.94
N LYS A 86 -28.05 -30.28 16.99
CA LYS A 86 -28.85 -30.59 18.17
C LYS A 86 -28.56 -32.00 18.67
#